data_AF-A0A915CNP9-F1
#
_entry.id   AF-A0A915CNP9-F1
#
_cell.length_a   1.000
_cell.length_b   1.000
_cell.length_c   1.000
_cell.angle_alpha   90.00
_cell.angle_beta   90.00
_cell.angle_gamma   90.00
#
_symmetry.space_group_name_H-M   'P 1'
#
loop_
_entity.id
_entity.type
_entity.pdbx_description
1 polymer ?
#
loop_
_entity_poly.entity_id
_entity_poly.type
_entity_poly.pdbx_seq_one_letter_code
_entity_poly.pdbx_strand_id
1 'polypeptide(L)'
;MTFDLHSHFINAAKMGDISQRVNHIHYYVYKLPEAHKQMLELIIRHLRLVADHSSENLMTVGNLGVCFGPTLLRPKEETMAAIMDIKFCNVVVEVLIANCHK
;
A
#
# COMPACT_ATOMS: atom_id res chain seq x y z
N MET A 1 0.49 3.08 -8.18
CA MET A 1 -0.80 3.77 -7.99
C MET A 1 -0.87 5.00 -8.88
N THR A 2 -2.03 5.64 -9.04
CA THR A 2 -2.16 6.93 -9.76
C THR A 2 -2.05 8.11 -8.81
N PHE A 3 -1.67 9.29 -9.32
CA PHE A 3 -1.65 10.52 -8.53
C PHE A 3 -3.05 10.96 -8.08
N ASP A 4 -4.07 10.75 -8.91
CA ASP A 4 -5.44 11.18 -8.61
C ASP A 4 -6.06 10.46 -7.40
N LEU A 5 -5.67 9.20 -7.19
CA LEU A 5 -6.13 8.41 -6.05
C LEU A 5 -5.19 8.46 -4.85
N HIS A 6 -4.02 9.11 -4.97
CA HIS A 6 -3.03 9.15 -3.89
C HIS A 6 -3.63 9.63 -2.56
N SER A 7 -4.25 10.82 -2.55
CA SER A 7 -4.85 11.40 -1.34
C SER A 7 -5.97 10.51 -0.75
N HIS A 8 -6.68 9.78 -1.60
CA HIS A 8 -7.73 8.86 -1.18
C HIS A 8 -7.16 7.67 -0.39
N PHE A 9 -6.05 7.09 -0.88
CA PHE A 9 -5.33 6.04 -0.17
C PHE A 9 -4.75 6.52 1.16
N ILE A 10 -4.14 7.71 1.19
CA ILE A 10 -3.60 8.30 2.43
C ILE A 10 -4.70 8.53 3.46
N ASN A 11 -5.84 9.07 3.05
CA ASN A 11 -6.97 9.32 3.95
C ASN A 11 -7.56 8.01 4.48
N ALA A 12 -7.67 6.97 3.64
CA ALA A 12 -8.10 5.64 4.09
C ALA A 12 -7.13 5.05 5.13
N ALA A 13 -5.82 5.21 4.93
CA ALA A 13 -4.80 4.73 5.86
C ALA A 13 -4.81 5.43 7.22
N LYS A 14 -5.26 6.69 7.26
CA LYS A 14 -5.44 7.50 8.48
C LYS A 14 -6.65 7.10 9.31
N MET A 15 -7.54 6.24 8.80
CA MET A 15 -8.74 5.80 9.52
C MET A 15 -8.36 4.95 10.74
N GLY A 16 -8.95 5.27 11.89
CA GLY A 16 -8.69 4.57 13.15
C GLY A 16 -9.34 3.18 13.22
N ASP A 17 -10.49 2.99 12.56
CA ASP A 17 -11.14 1.69 12.47
C ASP A 17 -10.47 0.80 11.42
N ILE A 18 -10.03 -0.39 11.85
CA ILE A 18 -9.27 -1.33 11.01
C ILE A 18 -10.12 -1.83 9.84
N SER A 19 -11.38 -2.18 10.09
CA SER A 19 -12.26 -2.75 9.08
C SER A 19 -12.59 -1.73 7.99
N GLN A 20 -12.90 -0.50 8.37
CA GLN A 20 -13.12 0.60 7.43
C GLN A 20 -11.86 0.92 6.63
N ARG A 21 -10.69 0.98 7.28
CA ARG A 21 -9.42 1.20 6.59
C ARG A 21 -9.17 0.17 5.49
N VAL A 22 -9.32 -1.12 5.81
CA VAL A 22 -9.17 -2.22 4.85
C VAL A 22 -10.17 -2.06 3.70
N ASN A 23 -11.45 -1.88 4.02
CA ASN A 23 -12.51 -1.75 3.02
C ASN A 23 -12.28 -0.57 2.07
N HIS A 24 -11.91 0.61 2.59
CA HIS A 24 -11.65 1.79 1.77
C HIS A 24 -10.41 1.63 0.90
N ILE A 25 -9.33 1.04 1.43
CA ILE A 25 -8.13 0.75 0.63
C ILE A 25 -8.48 -0.18 -0.53
N HIS A 26 -9.21 -1.28 -0.29
CA HIS A 26 -9.65 -2.17 -1.36
C HIS A 26 -10.57 -1.45 -2.35
N TYR A 27 -11.53 -0.65 -1.88
CA TYR A 27 -12.42 0.13 -2.73
C TYR A 27 -11.64 1.00 -3.72
N TYR A 28 -10.59 1.70 -3.27
CA TYR A 28 -9.78 2.53 -4.17
C TYR A 28 -8.87 1.72 -5.09
N VAL A 29 -8.44 0.51 -4.71
CA VAL A 29 -7.78 -0.41 -5.64
C VAL A 29 -8.71 -0.76 -6.81
N TYR A 30 -10.00 -1.02 -6.56
CA TYR A 30 -10.99 -1.27 -7.61
C TYR A 30 -11.30 -0.05 -8.49
N LYS A 31 -10.92 1.16 -8.06
CA LYS A 31 -11.07 2.40 -8.86
C LYS A 31 -9.84 2.71 -9.71
N LEU A 32 -8.75 1.96 -9.58
CA LEU A 32 -7.59 2.12 -10.45
C LEU A 32 -7.94 1.72 -11.89
N PRO A 33 -7.27 2.32 -12.90
CA PRO A 33 -7.30 1.79 -14.25
C PRO A 33 -6.88 0.32 -14.27
N GLU A 34 -7.53 -0.49 -15.10
CA GLU A 34 -7.41 -1.95 -15.08
C GLU A 34 -5.94 -2.43 -15.17
N ALA A 35 -5.14 -1.84 -16.06
CA ALA A 35 -3.72 -2.17 -16.19
C ALA A 35 -2.93 -1.90 -14.90
N HIS A 36 -3.22 -0.80 -14.20
CA HIS A 36 -2.57 -0.48 -12.93
C HIS A 36 -3.00 -1.40 -11.79
N LYS A 37 -4.29 -1.79 -11.77
CA LYS A 37 -4.82 -2.74 -10.79
C LYS A 37 -4.16 -4.12 -10.97
N GLN A 38 -4.10 -4.64 -12.20
CA GLN A 38 -3.47 -5.93 -12.50
C GLN A 38 -1.99 -5.94 -12.11
N MET A 39 -1.24 -4.90 -12.45
CA MET A 39 0.16 -4.76 -12.05
C MET A 39 0.31 -4.71 -10.53
N LEU A 40 -0.55 -3.95 -9.83
CA LEU A 40 -0.53 -3.89 -8.38
C LEU A 40 -0.81 -5.27 -7.76
N GLU A 41 -1.78 -6.01 -8.28
CA GLU A 41 -2.12 -7.35 -7.79
C GLU A 41 -0.95 -8.32 -7.91
N LEU A 42 -0.23 -8.29 -9.04
CA LEU A 42 0.99 -9.09 -9.24
C LEU A 42 2.07 -8.73 -8.22
N ILE A 43 2.31 -7.43 -8.01
CA ILE A 43 3.30 -6.96 -7.03
C ILE A 43 2.91 -7.40 -5.62
N ILE A 44 1.67 -7.15 -5.19
CA ILE A 44 1.21 -7.48 -3.83
C ILE A 44 1.27 -8.99 -3.56
N ARG A 45 0.88 -9.83 -4.54
CA ARG A 45 1.03 -11.29 -4.43
C ARG A 45 2.50 -11.69 -4.25
N HIS A 46 3.41 -11.12 -5.04
CA HIS A 46 4.83 -11.39 -4.91
C HIS A 46 5.36 -10.97 -3.53
N LEU A 47 5.03 -9.76 -3.07
CA LEU A 47 5.44 -9.27 -1.75
C LEU A 47 4.88 -10.14 -0.62
N ARG A 48 3.68 -10.69 -0.77
CA ARG A 48 3.13 -11.65 0.19
C ARG A 48 3.98 -12.92 0.27
N LEU A 49 4.42 -13.47 -0.87
CA LEU A 49 5.32 -14.63 -0.87
C LEU A 49 6.67 -14.31 -0.23
N VAL A 50 7.21 -13.11 -0.45
CA VAL A 50 8.44 -12.64 0.22
C VAL A 50 8.22 -12.57 1.73
N ALA A 51 7.10 -12.00 2.18
CA ALA A 51 6.77 -11.88 3.60
C ALA A 51 6.58 -13.23 4.31
N ASP A 52 6.04 -14.23 3.60
CA ASP A 52 5.88 -15.58 4.12
C ASP A 52 7.24 -16.25 4.45
N HIS A 53 8.35 -15.80 3.85
CA HIS A 53 9.72 -16.27 4.11
C HIS A 53 10.51 -15.33 5.05
N SER A 54 9.81 -14.49 5.82
CA SER A 54 10.43 -13.47 6.68
C SER A 54 11.33 -14.02 7.79
N SER A 55 11.20 -15.30 8.16
CA SER A 55 12.11 -15.97 9.09
C SER A 55 13.54 -16.10 8.56
N GLU A 56 13.72 -16.08 7.22
CA GLU A 56 15.01 -16.22 6.56
C GLU A 56 15.48 -14.90 5.94
N ASN A 57 14.61 -14.23 5.18
CA ASN A 57 14.97 -13.00 4.47
C ASN A 57 14.80 -11.72 5.31
N LEU A 58 14.25 -11.83 6.53
CA LEU A 58 14.00 -10.74 7.48
C LEU A 58 13.02 -9.66 6.98
N MET A 59 12.32 -9.89 5.87
CA MET A 59 11.37 -8.96 5.27
C MET A 59 9.96 -9.22 5.76
N THR A 60 9.62 -8.67 6.93
CA THR A 60 8.23 -8.66 7.43
C THR A 60 7.33 -7.81 6.54
N VAL A 61 6.01 -7.95 6.69
CA VAL A 61 5.03 -7.08 6.01
C VAL A 61 5.32 -5.60 6.25
N GLY A 62 5.69 -5.23 7.49
CA GLY A 62 6.08 -3.85 7.83
C GLY A 62 7.34 -3.39 7.09
N ASN A 63 8.38 -4.22 7.03
CA ASN A 63 9.61 -3.90 6.30
C ASN A 63 9.34 -3.70 4.80
N LEU A 64 8.50 -4.56 4.22
CA LEU A 64 8.08 -4.42 2.82
C LEU A 64 7.22 -3.16 2.61
N GLY A 65 6.36 -2.83 3.56
CA GLY A 65 5.60 -1.57 3.57
C GLY A 65 6.50 -0.35 3.51
N VAL A 66 7.55 -0.32 4.32
CA VAL A 66 8.55 0.76 4.33
C VAL A 66 9.28 0.88 3.00
N CYS A 67 9.69 -0.25 2.40
CA CYS A 67 10.41 -0.23 1.12
C CYS A 67 9.51 0.17 -0.06
N PHE A 68 8.30 -0.36 -0.13
CA PHE A 68 7.44 -0.23 -1.31
C PHE A 68 6.39 0.89 -1.20
N GLY A 69 6.11 1.40 0.01
CA GLY A 69 5.19 2.52 0.23
C GLY A 69 5.52 3.73 -0.63
N PRO A 70 6.73 4.32 -0.52
CA PRO A 70 7.14 5.49 -1.31
C PRO A 70 7.19 5.20 -2.82
N THR A 71 7.54 3.97 -3.21
CA THR A 71 7.66 3.57 -4.61
C THR A 71 6.30 3.43 -5.29
N LEU A 72 5.31 2.85 -4.60
CA LEU A 72 3.98 2.60 -5.16
C LEU A 72 3.03 3.79 -5.04
N LEU A 73 3.19 4.60 -3.99
CA LEU A 73 2.41 5.80 -3.68
C LEU A 73 3.31 7.03 -3.67
N ARG A 74 3.93 7.33 -4.82
CA ARG A 74 4.69 8.55 -4.98
C ARG A 74 3.74 9.78 -4.95
N PRO A 75 4.01 10.80 -4.13
CA PRO A 75 3.24 12.03 -4.16
C PRO A 75 3.51 12.80 -5.47
N LYS A 76 2.55 13.61 -5.92
CA LYS A 76 2.71 14.44 -7.12
C LYS A 76 3.74 15.57 -6.90
N GLU A 77 3.83 16.07 -5.68
CA GLU A 77 4.74 17.15 -5.28
C GLU A 77 5.53 16.74 -4.03
N GLU A 78 6.83 17.04 -4.02
CA GLU A 78 7.77 16.66 -2.97
C GLU A 78 7.84 17.76 -1.89
N THR A 79 6.77 17.91 -1.12
CA THR A 79 6.64 18.90 -0.04
C THR A 79 6.92 18.31 1.35
N MET A 80 7.15 19.15 2.37
CA MET A 80 7.29 18.68 3.76
C MET A 80 6.04 17.92 4.25
N ALA A 81 4.86 18.36 3.82
CA ALA A 81 3.61 17.64 4.12
C ALA A 81 3.59 16.25 3.48
N ALA A 82 4.08 16.12 2.23
CA ALA A 82 4.19 14.84 1.55
C ALA A 82 5.16 13.88 2.27
N ILE A 83 6.25 14.40 2.85
CA ILE A 83 7.18 13.59 3.66
C ILE A 83 6.47 13.04 4.91
N MET A 84 5.66 13.85 5.59
CA MET A 84 4.88 13.40 6.76
C MET A 84 3.85 12.32 6.40
N ASP A 85 3.38 12.30 5.15
CA ASP A 85 2.43 11.32 4.65
C ASP A 85 3.06 9.98 4.24
N ILE A 86 4.39 9.89 4.10
CA ILE A 86 5.10 8.65 3.72
C ILE A 86 4.76 7.49 4.65
N LYS A 87 4.66 7.74 5.96
CA LYS A 87 4.28 6.70 6.93
C LYS A 87 2.93 6.07 6.61
N PHE A 88 2.00 6.83 6.02
CA PHE A 88 0.70 6.33 5.62
C PHE A 88 0.76 5.58 4.29
N CYS A 89 1.68 5.93 3.37
CA CYS A 89 1.97 5.10 2.19
C CYS A 89 2.39 3.69 2.59
N ASN A 90 3.24 3.57 3.62
CA ASN A 90 3.69 2.28 4.14
C ASN A 90 2.50 1.45 4.66
N VAL A 91 1.63 2.07 5.45
CA VAL A 91 0.40 1.43 5.97
C VAL A 91 -0.50 0.92 4.85
N VAL A 92 -0.65 1.68 3.75
CA VAL A 92 -1.44 1.21 2.59
C VAL A 92 -0.87 -0.09 2.04
N VAL A 93 0.44 -0.15 1.83
CA VAL A 93 1.11 -1.35 1.31
C VAL A 93 1.03 -2.51 2.29
N GLU A 94 1.23 -2.26 3.59
CA GLU A 94 1.08 -3.27 4.63
C GLU A 94 -0.31 -3.88 4.65
N VAL A 95 -1.37 -3.05 4.59
CA VAL A 95 -2.75 -3.52 4.51
C VAL A 95 -2.96 -4.38 3.29
N LEU A 96 -2.47 -3.97 2.12
CA LEU A 96 -2.62 -4.74 0.89
C LEU A 96 -1.92 -6.11 0.96
N ILE A 97 -0.70 -6.17 1.50
CA ILE A 97 0.04 -7.44 1.65
C ILE A 97 -0.64 -8.35 2.69
N ALA A 98 -1.02 -7.81 3.85
CA ALA A 98 -1.62 -8.57 4.94
C ALA A 98 -2.98 -9.17 4.56
N ASN A 99 -3.75 -8.46 3.74
CA ASN A 99 -5.09 -8.85 3.28
C ASN A 99 -5.10 -9.44 1.86
N CYS A 100 -3.93 -9.78 1.31
CA CYS A 100 -3.83 -10.54 0.06
C CYS A 100 -4.12 -12.02 0.35
N HIS A 101 -5.17 -12.57 -0.27
CA HIS A 101 -5.42 -14.01 -0.25
C HIS A 101 -4.40 -14.74 -1.13
N LYS A 102 -3.96 -15.93 -0.69
CA LYS A 102 -3.14 -16.83 -1.50
C LYS A 102 -3.89 -17.32 -2.73
#